data_AF-A0A419SUC9-F1
#
_entry.id   AF-A0A419SUC9-F1
#
_cell.length_a   1.000
_cell.length_b   1.000
_cell.length_c   1.000
_cell.angle_alpha   90.00
_cell.angle_beta   90.00
_cell.angle_gamma   90.00
#
_symmetry.space_group_name_H-M   'P 1'
#
loop_
_entity.id
_entity.type
_entity.pdbx_description
1 polymer ?
#
loop_
_entity_poly.entity_id
_entity_poly.type
_entity_poly.pdbx_seq_one_letter_code
_entity_poly.pdbx_strand_id
1 'polypeptide(L)' 'MVRKVTPDAIDKIRLEGGVTMDEDSKWLLEFWGGKDVAGLLLMPPTRHVMLHLNDCCKWKEAIRGKKKLYLV' A
#
# COMPACT_ATOMS: atom_id res chain seq x y z
N MET A 1 -6.83 -18.84 -0.74
CA MET A 1 -7.61 -18.19 -1.81
C MET A 1 -6.97 -16.85 -2.14
N VAL A 2 -6.73 -16.57 -3.42
CA VAL A 2 -6.14 -15.28 -3.85
C VAL A 2 -7.25 -14.23 -3.97
N ARG A 3 -7.11 -13.10 -3.27
CA ARG A 3 -8.07 -11.99 -3.35
C ARG A 3 -7.76 -11.11 -4.55
N LYS A 4 -8.58 -11.19 -5.60
CA LYS A 4 -8.48 -10.33 -6.78
C LYS A 4 -9.00 -8.91 -6.49
N VAL A 5 -8.53 -7.95 -7.28
CA VAL A 5 -9.12 -6.61 -7.34
C VAL A 5 -10.47 -6.72 -8.05
N THR A 6 -11.49 -6.06 -7.52
CA THR A 6 -12.83 -6.05 -8.13
C THR A 6 -12.94 -4.92 -9.15
N PRO A 7 -13.74 -5.09 -10.22
CA PRO A 7 -14.03 -4.01 -11.16
C PRO A 7 -14.56 -2.75 -10.46
N ASP A 8 -15.47 -2.92 -9.49
CA ASP A 8 -16.02 -1.82 -8.69
C ASP A 8 -14.94 -0.99 -7.97
N ALA A 9 -13.86 -1.63 -7.51
CA ALA A 9 -12.76 -0.92 -6.86
C ALA A 9 -11.95 -0.09 -7.85
N ILE A 10 -11.77 -0.57 -9.09
CA ILE A 10 -11.12 0.18 -10.17
C ILE A 10 -11.99 1.37 -10.59
N ASP A 11 -13.29 1.15 -10.75
CA ASP A 11 -14.24 2.23 -11.07
C ASP A 11 -14.27 3.29 -9.98
N LYS A 12 -14.20 2.88 -8.71
CA LYS A 12 -14.10 3.81 -7.59
C LYS A 12 -12.86 4.70 -7.68
N ILE A 13 -11.67 4.14 -7.99
CA ILE A 13 -10.44 4.91 -8.18
C ILE A 13 -10.62 5.97 -9.27
N ARG A 14 -11.25 5.60 -10.39
CA ARG A 14 -11.55 6.52 -11.48
C ARG A 14 -12.53 7.63 -11.06
N LEU A 15 -13.62 7.27 -10.38
CA LEU A 15 -14.64 8.23 -9.93
C LEU A 15 -14.13 9.20 -8.86
N GLU A 16 -13.20 8.75 -8.01
CA GLU A 16 -12.54 9.58 -7.00
C GLU A 16 -11.42 10.46 -7.58
N GLY A 17 -11.11 10.34 -8.88
CA GLY A 17 -10.06 11.11 -9.53
C GLY A 17 -8.64 10.63 -9.21
N GLY A 18 -8.47 9.39 -8.74
CA GLY A 18 -7.16 8.80 -8.46
C GLY A 18 -6.31 8.55 -9.71
N VAL A 19 -6.93 8.52 -10.89
CA VAL A 19 -6.28 8.46 -12.21
C VAL A 19 -7.05 9.36 -13.18
N THR A 20 -6.33 10.20 -13.94
CA THR A 20 -6.95 11.01 -14.99
C THR A 20 -7.24 10.16 -16.23
N MET A 21 -8.22 10.56 -17.03
CA MET A 21 -8.55 9.88 -18.29
C MET A 21 -7.65 10.32 -19.46
N ASP A 22 -6.47 10.89 -19.18
CA ASP A 22 -5.44 11.13 -20.18
C ASP A 22 -4.95 9.79 -20.76
N GLU A 23 -4.69 9.73 -22.06
CA GLU A 23 -4.31 8.48 -22.75
C GLU A 23 -3.09 7.80 -22.10
N ASP A 24 -2.12 8.60 -21.62
CA ASP A 24 -0.91 8.11 -20.96
C ASP A 24 -1.14 7.59 -19.53
N SER A 25 -2.33 7.81 -18.96
CA SER A 25 -2.68 7.44 -17.58
C SER A 25 -3.68 6.30 -17.49
N LYS A 26 -4.52 6.10 -18.50
CA LYS A 26 -5.59 5.06 -18.50
C LYS A 26 -5.08 3.65 -18.22
N TRP A 27 -3.88 3.31 -18.73
CA TRP A 27 -3.28 1.99 -18.56
C TRP A 27 -3.06 1.61 -17.09
N LEU A 28 -2.96 2.58 -16.17
CA LEU A 28 -2.79 2.32 -14.73
C LEU A 28 -3.98 1.56 -14.15
N LEU A 29 -5.20 1.88 -14.59
CA LEU A 29 -6.43 1.21 -14.14
C LEU A 29 -6.43 -0.26 -14.57
N GLU A 30 -6.01 -0.55 -15.81
CA GLU A 30 -5.88 -1.92 -16.33
C GLU A 30 -4.75 -2.67 -15.62
N PHE A 31 -3.60 -2.01 -15.41
CA PHE A 31 -2.45 -2.59 -14.72
C PHE A 31 -2.75 -2.99 -13.28
N TRP A 32 -3.49 -2.15 -12.53
CA TRP A 32 -3.90 -2.49 -11.17
C TRP A 32 -5.04 -3.51 -11.15
N GLY A 33 -5.99 -3.43 -12.08
CA GLY A 33 -7.08 -4.39 -12.21
C GLY A 33 -6.61 -5.82 -12.52
N GLY A 34 -5.50 -5.96 -13.26
CA GLY A 34 -4.89 -7.26 -13.55
C GLY A 34 -4.17 -7.91 -12.36
N LYS A 35 -3.99 -7.20 -11.23
CA LYS A 35 -3.30 -7.72 -10.04
C LYS A 35 -4.28 -8.31 -9.03
N ASP A 36 -3.73 -9.07 -8.09
CA ASP A 36 -4.39 -9.37 -6.83
C ASP A 36 -4.00 -8.36 -5.76
N VAL A 37 -4.75 -8.35 -4.66
CA VAL A 37 -4.51 -7.43 -3.55
C VAL A 37 -3.10 -7.62 -2.98
N ALA A 38 -2.62 -8.86 -2.89
CA ALA A 38 -1.26 -9.14 -2.46
C ALA A 38 -0.22 -8.49 -3.40
N GLY A 39 -0.37 -8.66 -4.71
CA GLY A 39 0.51 -8.09 -5.72
C GLY A 39 0.55 -6.57 -5.68
N LEU A 40 -0.58 -5.91 -5.42
CA LEU A 40 -0.62 -4.46 -5.20
C LEU A 40 0.15 -4.07 -3.93
N LEU A 41 -0.08 -4.75 -2.80
CA LEU A 41 0.62 -4.46 -1.54
C LEU A 41 2.13 -4.69 -1.64
N LEU A 42 2.55 -5.64 -2.47
CA LEU A 42 3.95 -6.00 -2.65
C LEU A 42 4.68 -5.19 -3.74
N MET A 43 4.01 -4.21 -4.38
CA MET A 43 4.66 -3.27 -5.30
C MET A 43 5.76 -2.46 -4.60
N PRO A 44 6.82 -2.02 -5.30
CA PRO A 44 7.95 -1.34 -4.66
C PRO A 44 7.56 -0.16 -3.74
N PRO A 45 6.64 0.75 -4.13
CA PRO A 45 6.26 1.88 -3.27
C PRO A 45 5.55 1.45 -1.98
N THR A 46 4.61 0.50 -2.07
CA THR A 46 3.78 0.06 -0.93
C THR A 46 4.53 -0.93 -0.04
N ARG A 47 5.32 -1.82 -0.63
CA ARG A 47 6.16 -2.79 0.08
C ARG A 47 7.17 -2.08 0.97
N HIS A 48 7.75 -0.96 0.51
CA HIS A 48 8.74 -0.22 1.29
C HIS A 48 8.22 0.15 2.68
N VAL A 49 7.00 0.67 2.78
CA VAL A 49 6.37 1.01 4.07
C VAL A 49 6.17 -0.22 4.95
N MET A 50 5.79 -1.35 4.35
CA MET A 50 5.58 -2.60 5.08
C MET A 50 6.86 -3.20 5.65
N LEU A 51 8.00 -3.03 4.98
CA LEU A 51 9.30 -3.52 5.47
C LEU A 51 9.66 -2.90 6.83
N HIS A 52 9.27 -1.64 7.06
CA HIS A 52 9.52 -0.93 8.32
C HIS A 52 8.61 -1.34 9.47
N LEU A 53 7.56 -2.15 9.23
CA LEU A 53 6.61 -2.55 10.28
C LEU A 53 7.31 -3.33 11.41
N ASN A 54 8.29 -4.17 11.09
CA ASN A 54 9.04 -4.94 12.08
C ASN A 54 9.79 -4.02 13.04
N ASP A 55 10.44 -2.98 12.52
CA ASP A 55 11.17 -2.03 13.35
C ASP A 55 10.21 -1.15 14.13
N CYS A 56 9.13 -0.66 13.52
CA CYS A 56 8.05 0.04 14.22
C CYS A 56 7.49 -0.77 15.40
N CYS A 57 7.30 -2.08 15.24
CA CYS A 57 6.87 -2.96 16.33
C CYS A 57 7.91 -3.04 17.46
N LYS A 58 9.20 -3.19 17.13
CA LYS A 58 10.28 -3.17 18.14
C LYS A 58 10.31 -1.85 18.90
N TRP A 59 10.20 -0.72 18.19
CA TRP A 59 10.16 0.62 18.79
C TRP A 59 8.94 0.79 19.69
N LYS A 60 7.76 0.37 19.24
CA LYS A 60 6.53 0.41 20.02
C LYS A 60 6.66 -0.35 21.33
N GLU A 61 7.21 -1.56 21.30
CA GLU A 61 7.42 -2.35 22.52
C GLU A 61 8.50 -1.75 23.44
N ALA A 62 9.58 -1.18 22.89
CA ALA A 62 10.60 -0.48 23.67
C ALA A 62 10.01 0.74 24.42
N ILE A 63 9.16 1.52 23.75
CA ILE A 63 8.45 2.67 24.33
C ILE A 63 7.48 2.21 25.43
N ARG A 64 6.67 1.18 25.16
CA ARG A 64 5.69 0.65 26.13
C ARG A 64 6.36 0.04 27.35
N GLY A 65 7.54 -0.55 27.17
CA GLY A 65 8.38 -1.08 28.24
C GLY A 65 9.07 -0.02 29.12
N LYS A 66 8.81 1.28 28.90
CA LYS A 66 9.40 2.42 29.64
C LYS A 66 10.94 2.43 29.70
N LYS A 67 11.62 1.77 28.75
CA LYS A 67 13.07 1.95 28.62
C LYS A 67 13.31 3.42 28.24
N LYS A 68 14.01 4.17 29.09
CA LYS A 68 14.35 5.57 28.81
C LYS A 68 15.15 5.62 27.51
N LEU A 69 14.50 6.08 26.46
CA LEU A 69 15.15 6.42 25.20
C LEU A 69 15.79 7.78 25.40
N TYR A 70 17.04 7.79 25.86
CA TYR A 70 17.87 8.98 25.73
C TYR A 70 18.23 9.08 24.24
N LEU A 71 17.59 10.03 23.55
CA LEU A 71 18.07 10.51 22.27
C LEU A 71 19.46 11.09 22.52
N VAL A 72 20.47 10.50 21.86
CA VAL A 72 21.81 11.10 21.73
C VAL A 72 21.70 12.33 20.84
#